data_AF-A0A183M945-F1
#
_entry.id   AF-A0A183M945-F1
#
_cell.length_a   1.000
_cell.length_b   1.000
_cell.length_c   1.000
_cell.angle_alpha   90.00
_cell.angle_beta   90.00
_cell.angle_gamma   90.00
#
_symmetry.space_group_name_H-M   'P 1'
#
loop_
_entity.id
_entity.type
_entity.pdbx_description
1 polymer ?
#
loop_
_entity_poly.entity_id
_entity_poly.type
_entity_poly.pdbx_seq_one_letter_code
_entity_poly.pdbx_strand_id
1 'polypeptide(L)' 'MGRTISQKFNTAFLQDTNKLNKFKIVLCNKFQAFHDLLNGERTTVESNWKGIKEAITSTCHEVLGHKEHHHKE' A
#
# COMPACT_ATOMS: atom_id res chain seq x y z
N MET A 1 -23.15 -9.47 -0.41
CA MET A 1 -22.05 -10.46 -0.42
C MET A 1 -20.95 -9.93 -1.34
N GLY A 2 -20.00 -9.14 -0.81
CA GLY A 2 -19.00 -8.42 -1.60
C GLY A 2 -17.80 -9.33 -1.91
N ARG A 3 -17.57 -9.61 -3.19
CA ARG A 3 -16.41 -10.39 -3.65
C ARG A 3 -15.18 -9.49 -3.59
N THR A 4 -14.37 -9.62 -2.54
CA THR A 4 -13.08 -8.94 -2.45
C THR A 4 -12.17 -9.54 -3.51
N ILE A 5 -11.90 -8.79 -4.58
CA ILE A 5 -10.95 -9.21 -5.62
C ILE A 5 -9.56 -9.16 -4.97
N SER A 6 -9.07 -10.31 -4.51
CA SER A 6 -7.68 -10.45 -4.07
C SER A 6 -6.80 -10.29 -5.31
N GLN A 7 -6.31 -9.07 -5.50
CA GLN A 7 -5.47 -8.71 -6.62
C GLN A 7 -4.16 -9.49 -6.48
N LYS A 8 -3.88 -10.38 -7.44
CA LYS A 8 -2.70 -11.25 -7.38
C LYS A 8 -1.46 -10.41 -7.70
N PHE A 9 -0.81 -9.92 -6.67
CA PHE A 9 0.44 -9.17 -6.79
C PHE A 9 1.55 -10.03 -7.43
N ASN A 10 2.48 -9.38 -8.14
CA ASN A 10 3.60 -10.05 -8.79
C ASN A 10 4.51 -10.74 -7.76
N THR A 11 4.49 -12.07 -7.68
CA THR A 11 5.34 -12.86 -6.78
C THR A 11 6.83 -12.64 -7.03
N ALA A 12 7.23 -12.35 -8.28
CA ALA A 12 8.62 -12.03 -8.64
C ALA A 12 9.15 -10.78 -7.90
N PHE A 13 8.27 -9.83 -7.57
CA PHE A 13 8.64 -8.66 -6.76
C PHE A 13 9.06 -9.06 -5.35
N LEU A 14 8.37 -10.04 -4.76
CA LEU A 14 8.62 -10.50 -3.39
C LEU A 14 9.88 -11.38 -3.28
N GLN A 15 10.34 -11.95 -4.40
CA GLN A 15 11.58 -12.74 -4.45
C GLN A 15 12.83 -11.86 -4.56
N ASP A 16 12.70 -10.66 -5.15
CA ASP A 16 13.82 -9.72 -5.21
C ASP A 16 14.03 -9.03 -3.86
N THR A 17 15.02 -9.52 -3.11
CA THR A 17 15.29 -9.08 -1.73
C THR A 17 15.67 -7.60 -1.67
N ASN A 18 16.36 -7.07 -2.69
CA ASN A 18 16.77 -5.67 -2.75
C ASN A 18 15.56 -4.75 -2.97
N LYS A 19 14.69 -5.10 -3.93
CA LYS A 19 13.46 -4.38 -4.25
C LYS A 19 12.46 -4.43 -3.09
N LEU A 20 12.35 -5.58 -2.41
CA LEU A 20 11.53 -5.72 -1.21
C LEU A 20 12.05 -4.85 -0.05
N ASN A 21 13.37 -4.79 0.15
CA ASN A 21 13.95 -3.95 1.20
C ASN A 21 13.71 -2.45 0.93
N LYS A 22 13.87 -2.02 -0.34
CA LYS A 22 13.53 -0.65 -0.76
C LYS A 22 12.05 -0.33 -0.54
N PHE A 23 11.15 -1.26 -0.88
CA PHE A 23 9.73 -1.11 -0.63
C PHE A 23 9.41 -0.95 0.86
N LYS A 24 10.02 -1.78 1.73
CA LYS A 24 9.87 -1.66 3.18
C LYS A 24 10.30 -0.28 3.68
N ILE A 25 11.44 0.24 3.22
CA ILE A 25 11.94 1.57 3.62
C ILE A 25 10.95 2.66 3.19
N VAL A 26 10.49 2.65 1.94
CA VAL A 26 9.52 3.64 1.43
C VAL A 26 8.21 3.59 2.22
N LEU A 27 7.71 2.38 2.50
CA LEU A 27 6.49 2.19 3.27
C LEU A 27 6.65 2.69 4.71
N CYS A 28 7.76 2.36 5.38
CA CYS A 28 8.06 2.82 6.73
C CYS A 28 8.18 4.35 6.80
N ASN A 29 8.90 4.98 5.86
CA ASN A 29 9.04 6.44 5.81
C ASN A 29 7.69 7.13 5.61
N LYS A 30 6.85 6.58 4.73
CA LYS A 30 5.51 7.13 4.46
C LYS A 30 4.58 6.93 5.66
N PHE A 31 4.64 5.79 6.33
CA PHE A 31 3.88 5.52 7.55
C PHE A 31 4.30 6.44 8.70
N GLN A 32 5.59 6.73 8.83
CA GLN A 32 6.11 7.69 9.80
C GLN A 32 5.51 9.09 9.56
N ALA A 33 5.55 9.58 8.30
CA ALA A 33 4.92 10.85 7.94
C ALA A 33 3.41 10.89 8.24
N PHE A 34 2.70 9.77 8.01
CA PHE A 34 1.30 9.66 8.42
C PHE A 34 1.14 9.67 9.94
N HIS A 35 1.96 8.95 10.70
CA HIS A 35 1.91 8.96 12.15
C HIS A 35 2.12 10.37 12.71
N ASP A 36 3.11 11.11 12.20
CA ASP A 36 3.38 12.49 12.60
C ASP A 36 2.20 13.43 12.26
N LEU A 37 1.57 13.24 11.09
CA LEU A 37 0.36 13.98 10.69
C LEU A 37 -0.83 13.67 11.62
N LEU A 38 -1.03 12.40 11.95
CA LEU A 38 -2.15 11.93 12.77
C LEU A 38 -2.00 12.30 14.25
N ASN A 39 -0.77 12.42 14.75
CA ASN A 39 -0.51 12.88 16.12
C ASN A 39 -0.81 14.37 16.30
N GLY A 40 -0.79 15.15 15.20
CA GLY A 40 -1.14 16.58 15.19
C GLY A 40 -2.64 16.85 15.01
N GLU A 41 -3.40 15.92 14.43
CA GLU A 41 -4.81 16.10 14.11
C GLU A 41 -5.71 15.40 15.15
N ARG A 42 -6.58 16.15 15.85
CA ARG A 42 -7.60 15.58 16.77
C ARG A 42 -8.78 14.95 16.01
N THR A 43 -8.50 14.15 14.99
CA THR A 43 -9.51 13.41 14.24
C THR A 43 -9.79 12.07 14.90
N THR A 44 -11.01 11.55 14.72
CA THR A 44 -11.41 10.26 15.28
C THR A 44 -10.47 9.16 14.78
N VAL A 45 -9.97 8.33 15.70
CA VAL A 45 -9.05 7.21 15.43
C VAL A 45 -9.51 6.34 14.25
N GLU A 46 -10.82 6.22 14.05
CA GLU A 46 -11.44 5.47 12.94
C GLU A 46 -11.20 6.10 11.55
N SER A 47 -11.31 7.43 11.43
CA SER A 47 -11.00 8.15 10.19
C SER A 47 -9.52 8.07 9.85
N ASN A 48 -8.67 8.16 10.87
CA ASN A 48 -7.22 8.07 10.74
C ASN A 48 -6.79 6.66 10.31
N TRP A 49 -7.41 5.64 10.89
CA TRP A 49 -7.23 4.25 10.48
C TRP A 49 -7.66 3.98 9.04
N LYS A 50 -8.72 4.66 8.56
CA LYS A 50 -9.13 4.59 7.15
C LYS A 50 -8.06 5.19 6.24
N GLY A 51 -7.55 6.38 6.55
CA GLY A 51 -6.47 7.04 5.77
C GLY A 51 -5.20 6.20 5.67
N ILE A 52 -4.79 5.56 6.78
CA ILE A 52 -3.63 4.65 6.82
C ILE A 52 -3.84 3.46 5.86
N LYS A 53 -5.00 2.80 5.92
CA LYS A 53 -5.30 1.65 5.04
C LYS A 53 -5.29 2.03 3.57
N GLU A 54 -5.81 3.21 3.22
CA GLU A 54 -5.80 3.72 1.85
C GLU A 54 -4.38 4.05 1.37
N ALA A 55 -3.54 4.66 2.21
CA ALA A 55 -2.16 4.96 1.90
C ALA A 55 -1.28 3.72 1.67
N ILE A 56 -1.46 2.68 2.50
CA ILE A 56 -0.79 1.39 2.32
C ILE A 56 -1.24 0.73 1.02
N THR A 57 -2.55 0.69 0.77
CA THR A 57 -3.13 0.10 -0.46
C THR A 57 -2.58 0.79 -1.70
N SER A 58 -2.54 2.13 -1.71
CA SER A 58 -1.98 2.93 -2.81
C SER A 58 -0.49 2.65 -3.03
N THR A 59 0.30 2.57 -1.96
CA THR A 59 1.75 2.29 -2.06
C THR A 59 2.01 0.87 -2.57
N CYS A 60 1.18 -0.10 -2.16
CA CYS A 60 1.22 -1.45 -2.72
C CYS A 60 0.87 -1.48 -4.21
N HIS A 61 -0.13 -0.73 -4.67
CA HIS A 61 -0.46 -0.62 -6.09
C HIS A 61 0.66 0.01 -6.92
N GLU A 62 1.27 1.08 -6.43
CA GLU A 62 2.37 1.79 -7.09
C GLU A 62 3.61 0.90 -7.25
N VAL A 63 3.97 0.17 -6.18
CA VAL A 63 5.24 -0.55 -6.14
C VAL A 63 5.13 -1.98 -6.66
N LEU A 64 4.04 -2.69 -6.33
CA LEU A 64 3.84 -4.07 -6.79
C LEU A 64 3.27 -4.14 -8.20
N GLY A 65 2.77 -3.01 -8.72
CA GLY A 65 2.13 -2.88 -10.01
C GLY A 65 0.83 -3.67 -10.06
N HIS A 66 -0.28 -2.99 -10.34
CA HIS A 66 -1.45 -3.71 -10.82
C HIS A 66 -1.03 -4.38 -12.13
N LYS A 67 -1.05 -5.72 -12.19
CA LYS A 67 -1.23 -6.39 -13.47
C LYS A 67 -2.60 -6.01 -13.99
N GLU A 68 -2.71 -4.84 -14.62
CA GLU A 68 -3.69 -4.69 -15.67
C GLU A 68 -3.26 -5.69 -16.74
N HIS A 69 -3.81 -6.91 -16.68
CA HIS A 69 -4.01 -7.67 -17.89
C HIS A 69 -4.97 -6.84 -18.75
N HIS A 70 -4.42 -5.87 -19.47
CA HIS A 70 -5.01 -5.44 -20.74
C HIS A 70 -4.88 -6.65 -21.65
N HIS A 71 -5.84 -7.57 -21.54
CA HIS A 71 -6.13 -8.46 -22.63
C HIS A 71 -6.70 -7.56 -23.73
N LYS A 72 -5.84 -7.23 -24.69
CA LYS A 72 -6.27 -6.76 -25.99
C LYS A 72 -5.73 -7.77 -27.00
N GLU A 73 -6.69 -8.58 -27.47
CA GLU A 73 -6.70 -9.45 -28.64
C GLU A 73 -5.86 -10.73 -28.59
#